data_AF-A0A804PT01-F1
#
_entry.id   AF-A0A804PT01-F1
#
_cell.length_a   1.000
_cell.length_b   1.000
_cell.length_c   1.000
_cell.angle_alpha   90.00
_cell.angle_beta   90.00
_cell.angle_gamma   90.00
#
_symmetry.space_group_name_H-M   'P 1'
#
loop_
_entity.id
_entity.type
_entity.pdbx_description
1 polymer ?
#
loop_
_entity_poly.entity_id
_entity_poly.type
_entity_poly.pdbx_seq_one_letter_code
_entity_poly.pdbx_strand_id
1 'polypeptide(L)'
;MSELYSLTLSPSVLIDMMRPDGSSTIPVLNGEPLSADLAHELMGIQIGVFLASVCNIVLVVSEGMNDLSMWELMLTVDLLKHGIPDPSVLTSSASQDKENKNEDQTGCEDYISDLCFVHTRLQGQDFSPSKFMLLRRTLEKHFNSSTFRVGSSNATGHASDSLVPSSTKVEDLTSSRQDIFLLPLRGHDDSTKFEYGTYSCMLGMIRDQILSWPARSFSKNLSERDWLRSSARIWDMVKKSPVISEYCKALQSSGWFRKQP
;
A
#
# COMPACT_ATOMS: atom_id res chain seq x y z
N MET A 1 5.37 -18.96 -11.47
CA MET A 1 4.66 -17.74 -11.90
C MET A 1 4.77 -16.75 -10.75
N SER A 2 5.96 -16.20 -10.55
CA SER A 2 6.34 -15.49 -9.32
C SER A 2 7.32 -14.39 -9.68
N GLU A 3 6.79 -13.35 -10.30
CA GLU A 3 7.44 -12.04 -10.39
C GLU A 3 6.37 -11.01 -10.04
N LEU A 4 6.15 -10.82 -8.74
CA LEU A 4 5.52 -9.62 -8.22
C LEU A 4 6.65 -8.77 -7.61
N TYR A 5 7.63 -8.40 -8.45
CA TYR A 5 8.75 -7.56 -8.04
C TYR A 5 8.35 -6.09 -8.19
N SER A 6 8.42 -5.34 -7.09
CA SER A 6 8.67 -3.89 -7.02
C SER A 6 7.90 -3.04 -8.04
N LEU A 7 6.68 -2.65 -7.69
CA LEU A 7 5.90 -1.66 -8.45
C LEU A 7 6.39 -0.21 -8.24
N THR A 8 7.48 -0.03 -7.52
CA THR A 8 7.82 1.23 -6.87
C THR A 8 9.29 1.51 -7.14
N LEU A 9 9.55 2.11 -8.30
CA LEU A 9 10.85 2.59 -8.76
C LEU A 9 11.87 1.49 -9.16
N SER A 10 11.58 0.76 -10.24
CA SER A 10 12.55 -0.19 -10.82
C SER A 10 13.59 0.52 -11.70
N PRO A 11 14.90 0.47 -11.39
CA PRO A 11 15.94 1.08 -12.22
C PRO A 11 15.94 0.53 -13.65
N SER A 12 15.61 -0.75 -13.83
CA SER A 12 15.55 -1.38 -15.15
C SER A 12 14.45 -0.74 -16.02
N VAL A 13 13.28 -0.47 -15.43
CA VAL A 13 12.18 0.19 -16.15
C VAL A 13 12.55 1.62 -16.49
N LEU A 14 13.22 2.34 -15.58
CA LEU A 14 13.72 3.68 -15.84
C LEU A 14 14.74 3.69 -17.00
N ILE A 15 15.68 2.74 -17.01
CA ILE A 15 16.66 2.60 -18.10
C ILE A 15 15.95 2.36 -19.44
N ASP A 16 14.92 1.51 -19.48
CA ASP A 16 14.13 1.26 -20.69
C ASP A 16 13.32 2.49 -21.13
N MET A 17 12.92 3.33 -20.19
CA MET A 17 12.22 4.59 -20.44
C MET A 17 13.15 5.70 -20.96
N MET A 18 14.45 5.62 -20.67
CA MET A 18 15.45 6.61 -21.04
C MET A 18 16.04 6.33 -22.43
N ARG A 19 16.05 7.35 -23.29
CA ARG A 19 16.84 7.34 -24.51
C ARG A 19 18.33 7.39 -24.15
N PRO A 20 19.23 6.88 -25.02
CA PRO A 20 20.68 6.93 -24.79
C PRO A 20 21.24 8.35 -24.59
N ASP A 21 20.53 9.37 -25.08
CA ASP A 21 20.88 10.79 -24.94
C ASP A 21 20.30 11.44 -23.67
N GLY A 22 19.55 10.69 -22.85
CA GLY A 22 18.91 11.16 -21.62
C GLY A 22 17.67 12.03 -21.84
N SER A 23 17.24 12.27 -23.08
CA SER A 23 16.24 13.31 -23.40
C SER A 23 14.78 12.83 -23.38
N SER A 24 14.50 11.67 -22.81
CA SER A 24 13.16 11.05 -22.89
C SER A 24 12.05 11.94 -22.33
N THR A 25 11.01 12.12 -23.13
CA THR A 25 9.76 12.79 -22.73
C THR A 25 8.61 11.80 -22.78
N ILE A 26 7.96 11.58 -21.64
CA ILE A 26 6.95 10.51 -21.48
C ILE A 26 5.61 11.13 -21.08
N PRO A 27 4.53 10.86 -21.84
CA PRO A 27 3.20 11.37 -21.53
C PRO A 27 2.52 10.50 -20.46
N VAL A 28 2.49 10.96 -19.22
CA VAL A 28 1.86 10.22 -18.10
C VAL A 28 0.56 10.87 -17.64
N LEU A 29 0.55 12.20 -17.46
CA LEU A 29 -0.61 12.95 -16.98
C LEU A 29 -1.29 13.69 -18.14
N ASN A 30 -2.46 13.24 -18.58
CA ASN A 30 -3.23 13.91 -19.65
C ASN A 30 -2.43 14.23 -20.94
N GLY A 31 -1.36 13.50 -21.20
CA GLY A 31 -0.49 13.76 -22.36
C GLY A 31 0.63 14.79 -22.14
N GLU A 32 0.77 15.35 -20.93
CA GLU A 32 1.87 16.28 -20.63
C GLU A 32 3.23 15.55 -20.65
N PRO A 33 4.23 16.06 -21.41
CA PRO A 33 5.53 15.42 -21.53
C PRO A 33 6.41 15.65 -20.30
N LEU A 34 6.67 14.58 -19.55
CA LEU A 34 7.53 14.58 -18.35
C LEU A 34 8.91 13.99 -18.64
N SER A 35 9.92 14.33 -17.85
CA SER A 35 11.20 13.60 -17.88
C SER A 35 10.99 12.14 -17.49
N ALA A 36 11.89 11.24 -17.91
CA ALA A 36 11.81 9.83 -17.57
C ALA A 36 11.74 9.58 -16.06
N ASP A 37 12.57 10.29 -15.27
CA ASP A 37 12.60 10.14 -13.81
C ASP A 37 11.26 10.50 -13.16
N LEU A 38 10.72 11.67 -13.51
CA LEU A 38 9.44 12.15 -12.97
C LEU A 38 8.27 11.30 -13.45
N ALA A 39 8.30 10.88 -14.71
CA ALA A 39 7.30 9.96 -15.26
C ALA A 39 7.28 8.64 -14.47
N HIS A 40 8.46 8.09 -14.20
CA HIS A 40 8.60 6.83 -13.46
C HIS A 40 8.11 6.94 -12.02
N GLU A 41 8.42 8.03 -11.32
CA GLU A 41 7.90 8.31 -9.98
C GLU A 41 6.36 8.43 -9.98
N LEU A 42 5.80 9.22 -10.90
CA LEU A 42 4.36 9.38 -11.00
C LEU A 42 3.63 8.10 -11.38
N MET A 43 4.22 7.25 -12.23
CA MET A 43 3.63 5.95 -12.55
C MET A 43 3.53 5.07 -11.30
N GLY A 44 4.56 5.05 -10.45
CA GLY A 44 4.52 4.35 -9.17
C GLY A 44 3.42 4.88 -8.25
N ILE A 45 3.29 6.21 -8.15
CA ILE A 45 2.22 6.87 -7.38
C ILE A 45 0.83 6.53 -7.92
N GLN A 46 0.61 6.63 -9.23
CA GLN A 46 -0.68 6.32 -9.86
C GLN A 46 -1.10 4.87 -9.59
N ILE A 47 -0.16 3.93 -9.71
CA ILE A 47 -0.41 2.52 -9.39
C ILE A 47 -0.74 2.36 -7.90
N GLY A 48 0.01 3.01 -7.01
CA GLY A 48 -0.24 2.98 -5.57
C GLY A 48 -1.64 3.49 -5.21
N VAL A 49 -2.04 4.65 -5.74
CA VAL A 49 -3.37 5.24 -5.55
C VAL A 49 -4.46 4.33 -6.10
N PHE A 50 -4.25 3.76 -7.28
CA PHE A 50 -5.18 2.82 -7.89
C PHE A 50 -5.41 1.59 -7.01
N LEU A 51 -4.33 0.91 -6.61
CA LEU A 51 -4.40 -0.27 -5.75
C LEU A 51 -5.07 0.04 -4.41
N ALA A 52 -4.68 1.15 -3.76
CA ALA A 52 -5.26 1.59 -2.49
C ALA A 52 -6.76 1.93 -2.57
N SER A 53 -7.29 2.13 -3.79
CA SER A 53 -8.69 2.48 -4.03
C SER A 53 -9.55 1.27 -4.42
N VAL A 54 -8.97 0.21 -5.00
CA VAL A 54 -9.73 -0.93 -5.56
C VAL A 54 -9.45 -2.27 -4.87
N CYS A 55 -8.40 -2.37 -4.06
CA CYS A 55 -8.06 -3.59 -3.33
C CYS A 55 -8.63 -3.54 -1.90
N ASN A 56 -8.86 -4.71 -1.30
CA ASN A 56 -9.16 -4.78 0.13
C ASN A 56 -7.89 -4.71 0.99
N ILE A 57 -6.81 -5.33 0.52
CA ILE A 57 -5.51 -5.38 1.19
C ILE A 57 -4.44 -5.08 0.14
N VAL A 58 -3.49 -4.20 0.47
CA VAL A 58 -2.28 -3.95 -0.31
C VAL A 58 -1.08 -4.47 0.48
N LEU A 59 -0.34 -5.40 -0.12
CA LEU A 59 0.90 -5.92 0.47
C LEU A 59 2.06 -4.97 0.13
N VAL A 60 2.66 -4.39 1.17
CA VAL A 60 3.83 -3.53 1.08
C VAL A 60 5.06 -4.39 1.40
N VAL A 61 5.65 -4.94 0.35
CA VAL A 61 6.80 -5.85 0.46
C VAL A 61 8.10 -5.05 0.40
N SER A 62 8.97 -5.25 1.39
CA SER A 62 10.30 -4.63 1.43
C SER A 62 11.39 -5.68 1.68
N GLU A 63 12.61 -5.34 1.28
CA GLU A 63 13.80 -6.10 1.65
C GLU A 63 14.38 -5.51 2.94
N GLY A 64 14.52 -6.35 3.97
CA GLY A 64 14.94 -5.89 5.29
C GLY A 64 13.84 -5.16 6.06
N MET A 65 14.19 -4.58 7.22
CA MET A 65 13.24 -3.96 8.16
C MET A 65 13.10 -2.44 8.00
N ASN A 66 13.83 -1.81 7.07
CA ASN A 66 14.01 -0.36 7.07
C ASN A 66 13.95 0.21 5.64
N ASP A 67 12.75 0.26 5.08
CA ASP A 67 12.47 0.78 3.74
C ASP A 67 11.61 2.05 3.84
N LEU A 68 12.28 3.16 4.14
CA LEU A 68 11.62 4.46 4.31
C LEU A 68 10.98 4.94 3.00
N SER A 69 11.60 4.67 1.86
CA SER A 69 11.07 5.02 0.54
C SER A 69 9.69 4.43 0.28
N MET A 70 9.47 3.16 0.65
CA MET A 70 8.16 2.54 0.52
C MET A 70 7.14 3.17 1.47
N TRP A 71 7.55 3.55 2.68
CA TRP A 71 6.64 4.17 3.63
C TRP A 71 6.22 5.58 3.21
N GLU A 72 7.18 6.37 2.74
CA GLU A 72 6.96 7.72 2.18
C GLU A 72 6.07 7.66 0.94
N LEU A 73 6.27 6.67 0.07
CA LEU A 73 5.38 6.43 -1.06
C LEU A 73 3.96 6.12 -0.59
N MET A 74 3.78 5.27 0.42
CA MET A 74 2.43 4.98 0.92
C MET A 74 1.78 6.22 1.55
N LEU A 75 2.51 7.06 2.29
CA LEU A 75 1.97 8.34 2.76
C LEU A 75 1.61 9.29 1.61
N THR A 76 2.40 9.28 0.53
CA THR A 76 2.10 10.04 -0.69
C THR A 76 0.84 9.50 -1.36
N VAL A 77 0.65 8.18 -1.41
CA VAL A 77 -0.57 7.54 -1.91
C VAL A 77 -1.79 7.94 -1.07
N ASP A 78 -1.66 7.93 0.26
CA ASP A 78 -2.72 8.36 1.18
C ASP A 78 -3.17 9.80 0.90
N LEU A 79 -2.20 10.70 0.74
CA LEU A 79 -2.44 12.10 0.42
C LEU A 79 -3.13 12.28 -0.94
N LEU A 80 -2.66 11.57 -1.97
CA LEU A 80 -3.06 11.80 -3.37
C LEU A 80 -4.31 11.02 -3.80
N LYS A 81 -4.75 10.08 -2.99
CA LYS A 81 -6.01 9.36 -3.20
C LYS A 81 -7.25 10.27 -3.10
N HIS A 82 -7.14 11.43 -2.45
CA HIS A 82 -8.26 12.33 -2.25
C HIS A 82 -9.05 12.61 -3.55
N GLY A 83 -10.37 12.46 -3.49
CA GLY A 83 -11.26 12.64 -4.65
C GLY A 83 -11.39 11.40 -5.56
N ILE A 84 -10.74 10.29 -5.21
CA ILE A 84 -11.00 8.98 -5.82
C ILE A 84 -12.08 8.26 -4.98
N PRO A 85 -13.28 8.01 -5.55
CA PRO A 85 -14.42 7.50 -4.80
C PRO A 85 -14.32 5.99 -4.56
N ASP A 86 -15.17 5.50 -3.65
CA ASP A 86 -15.42 4.07 -3.47
C ASP A 86 -15.90 3.43 -4.80
N PRO A 87 -15.26 2.33 -5.29
CA PRO A 87 -15.64 1.63 -6.51
C PRO A 87 -17.11 1.20 -6.56
N SER A 88 -17.72 0.94 -5.39
CA SER A 88 -19.09 0.46 -5.27
C SER A 88 -20.15 1.51 -5.57
N VAL A 89 -19.79 2.79 -5.54
CA VAL A 89 -20.68 3.91 -5.87
C VAL A 89 -20.78 4.11 -7.39
N LEU A 90 -19.79 3.67 -8.17
CA LEU A 90 -19.76 3.88 -9.61
C LEU A 90 -20.75 3.00 -10.40
N THR A 91 -21.22 1.90 -9.81
CA THR A 91 -22.06 0.90 -10.50
C THR A 91 -23.50 1.36 -10.76
N SER A 92 -23.97 2.41 -10.07
CA SER A 92 -25.35 2.92 -10.17
C SER A 92 -25.66 3.72 -11.43
N SER A 93 -24.67 4.01 -12.27
CA SER A 93 -24.81 4.91 -13.44
C SER A 93 -25.41 4.27 -14.70
N ALA A 94 -25.86 3.01 -14.67
CA ALA A 94 -26.47 2.36 -15.84
C ALA A 94 -27.98 2.62 -16.00
N SER A 95 -28.63 3.35 -15.07
CA SER A 95 -30.05 3.67 -15.16
C SER A 95 -30.42 4.87 -14.31
N GLN A 96 -30.29 6.09 -14.84
CA GLN A 96 -31.26 7.18 -14.68
C GLN A 96 -30.75 8.45 -15.38
N ASP A 97 -31.39 8.77 -16.51
CA ASP A 97 -31.60 10.15 -16.91
C ASP A 97 -32.54 10.84 -15.90
N LYS A 98 -32.26 12.12 -15.63
CA LYS A 98 -33.06 13.17 -14.97
C LYS A 98 -32.82 13.47 -13.48
N GLU A 99 -32.30 14.70 -13.29
CA GLU A 99 -32.75 15.74 -12.34
C GLU A 99 -33.02 15.33 -10.89
N ASN A 100 -32.05 15.62 -10.00
CA ASN A 100 -32.16 16.81 -9.14
C ASN A 100 -30.85 17.04 -8.38
N LYS A 101 -30.38 18.29 -8.46
CA LYS A 101 -29.37 18.84 -7.56
C LYS A 101 -29.97 19.00 -6.17
N ASN A 102 -29.10 18.86 -5.18
CA ASN A 102 -29.27 19.14 -3.75
C ASN A 102 -29.61 17.90 -2.92
N GLU A 103 -28.57 17.15 -2.60
CA GLU A 103 -28.40 16.61 -1.25
C GLU A 103 -26.89 16.61 -0.98
N ASP A 104 -26.52 17.20 0.15
CA ASP A 104 -25.17 17.30 0.64
C ASP A 104 -24.45 15.94 0.56
N GLN A 105 -23.47 15.81 -0.35
CA GLN A 105 -22.52 14.69 -0.37
C GLN A 105 -21.52 14.83 0.79
N THR A 106 -22.05 14.96 2.00
CA THR A 106 -21.26 15.06 3.22
C THR A 106 -21.32 13.69 3.87
N GLY A 107 -20.42 12.78 3.47
CA GLY A 107 -20.21 11.50 4.16
C GLY A 107 -20.04 10.24 3.32
N CYS A 108 -19.62 10.31 2.05
CA CYS A 108 -19.04 9.11 1.44
C CYS A 108 -17.63 8.98 2.03
N GLU A 109 -17.45 8.10 3.02
CA GLU A 109 -16.10 7.80 3.51
C GLU A 109 -15.24 7.36 2.33
N ASP A 110 -14.10 8.03 2.15
CA ASP A 110 -13.12 7.70 1.13
C ASP A 110 -12.55 6.31 1.41
N TYR A 111 -13.14 5.27 0.81
CA TYR A 111 -12.69 3.87 0.94
C TYR A 111 -11.20 3.76 0.66
N ILE A 112 -10.41 3.21 1.59
CA ILE A 112 -8.98 2.93 1.39
C ILE A 112 -8.65 1.51 1.83
N SER A 113 -7.78 0.85 1.07
CA SER A 113 -7.29 -0.50 1.39
C SER A 113 -6.58 -0.54 2.74
N ASP A 114 -6.64 -1.70 3.40
CA ASP A 114 -5.74 -1.97 4.52
C ASP A 114 -4.33 -2.25 3.99
N LEU A 115 -3.31 -1.82 4.72
CA LEU A 115 -1.91 -2.15 4.41
C LEU A 115 -1.44 -3.34 5.22
N CYS A 116 -0.60 -4.15 4.58
CA CYS A 116 0.08 -5.26 5.19
C CYS A 116 1.57 -5.21 4.81
N PHE A 117 2.42 -4.90 5.78
CA PHE A 117 3.86 -4.82 5.59
C PHE A 117 4.47 -6.22 5.65
N VAL A 118 5.25 -6.57 4.64
CA VAL A 118 5.96 -7.85 4.58
C VAL A 118 7.45 -7.57 4.39
N HIS A 119 8.22 -7.77 5.46
CA HIS A 119 9.67 -7.58 5.45
C HIS A 119 10.34 -8.90 5.12
N THR A 120 11.04 -8.95 4.00
CA THR A 120 11.63 -10.17 3.44
C THR A 120 13.15 -10.19 3.60
N ARG A 121 13.75 -11.36 3.35
CA ARG A 121 15.21 -11.58 3.36
C ARG A 121 15.89 -11.30 4.70
N LEU A 122 15.15 -11.51 5.79
CA LEU A 122 15.64 -11.28 7.15
C LEU A 122 16.63 -12.34 7.61
N GLN A 123 17.59 -11.93 8.43
CA GLN A 123 18.61 -12.80 9.02
C GLN A 123 18.21 -13.24 10.44
N GLY A 124 18.92 -14.24 10.99
CA GLY A 124 18.83 -14.72 12.38
C GLY A 124 18.53 -13.63 13.40
N GLN A 125 19.42 -12.65 13.41
CA GLN A 125 19.43 -11.52 14.33
C GLN A 125 18.25 -10.55 14.20
N ASP A 126 17.49 -10.59 13.11
CA ASP A 126 16.40 -9.62 12.84
C ASP A 126 15.08 -10.03 13.50
N PHE A 127 14.97 -11.30 13.90
CA PHE A 127 13.81 -11.84 14.61
C PHE A 127 13.83 -11.57 16.12
N SER A 128 14.77 -10.76 16.62
CA SER A 128 14.78 -10.42 18.04
C SER A 128 13.50 -9.64 18.41
N PRO A 129 12.84 -9.96 19.55
CA PRO A 129 11.62 -9.26 19.97
C PRO A 129 11.80 -7.74 20.07
N SER A 130 12.99 -7.29 20.47
CA SER A 130 13.35 -5.87 20.57
C SER A 130 13.31 -5.15 19.21
N LYS A 131 13.80 -5.79 18.14
CA LYS A 131 13.79 -5.21 16.78
C LYS A 131 12.39 -5.17 16.22
N PHE A 132 11.60 -6.23 16.41
CA PHE A 132 10.20 -6.25 16.00
C PHE A 132 9.38 -5.15 16.70
N MET A 133 9.54 -4.99 18.02
CA MET A 133 8.88 -3.93 18.79
C MET A 133 9.35 -2.52 18.40
N LEU A 134 10.59 -2.36 17.95
CA LEU A 134 11.07 -1.09 17.41
C LEU A 134 10.43 -0.80 16.05
N LEU A 135 10.45 -1.76 15.13
CA LEU A 135 9.82 -1.63 13.81
C LEU A 135 8.34 -1.25 13.93
N ARG A 136 7.60 -1.96 14.77
CA ARG A 136 6.19 -1.70 15.02
C ARG A 136 5.93 -0.27 15.49
N ARG A 137 6.66 0.19 16.52
CA ARG A 137 6.53 1.57 17.03
C ARG A 137 6.91 2.62 15.99
N THR A 138 7.93 2.34 15.18
CA THR A 138 8.35 3.25 14.12
C THR A 138 7.28 3.36 13.05
N LEU A 139 6.70 2.25 12.60
CA LEU A 139 5.58 2.23 11.65
C LEU A 139 4.34 2.93 12.20
N GLU A 140 3.91 2.60 13.41
CA GLU A 140 2.80 3.27 14.10
C GLU A 140 2.99 4.79 14.16
N LYS A 141 4.20 5.24 14.52
CA LYS A 141 4.53 6.67 14.56
C LYS A 141 4.53 7.29 13.17
N HIS A 142 5.05 6.59 12.16
CA HIS A 142 5.18 7.10 10.80
C HIS A 142 3.83 7.27 10.11
N PHE A 143 2.85 6.41 10.42
CA PHE A 143 1.51 6.44 9.85
C PHE A 143 0.45 7.04 10.79
N ASN A 144 0.85 7.71 11.88
CA ASN A 144 -0.08 8.18 12.91
C ASN A 144 -1.15 9.18 12.42
N SER A 145 -0.84 9.95 11.39
CA SER A 145 -1.73 10.93 10.76
C SER A 145 -2.33 10.41 9.45
N SER A 146 -2.03 9.17 9.08
CA SER A 146 -2.50 8.55 7.84
C SER A 146 -3.90 7.97 8.01
N THR A 147 -4.66 7.89 6.92
CA THR A 147 -5.93 7.15 6.92
C THR A 147 -5.73 5.63 6.93
N PHE A 148 -4.50 5.16 6.64
CA PHE A 148 -4.12 3.76 6.79
C PHE A 148 -4.09 3.32 8.26
N ARG A 149 -4.72 2.19 8.56
CA ARG A 149 -4.81 1.64 9.93
C ARG A 149 -3.59 0.77 10.26
N VAL A 150 -2.40 1.37 10.30
CA VAL A 150 -1.14 0.69 10.62
C VAL A 150 -0.92 0.63 12.13
N GLY A 151 -0.67 -0.56 12.66
CA GLY A 151 -0.32 -0.85 14.06
C GLY A 151 -1.44 -0.68 15.09
N SER A 152 -2.67 -0.37 14.63
CA SER A 152 -3.83 -0.27 15.52
C SER A 152 -4.29 -1.66 15.96
N SER A 153 -3.76 -2.13 17.09
CA SER A 153 -4.37 -3.20 17.86
C SER A 153 -5.68 -2.68 18.44
N ASN A 154 -6.77 -2.77 17.67
CA ASN A 154 -8.12 -2.60 18.23
C ASN A 154 -8.45 -3.84 19.07
N ALA A 155 -7.87 -3.92 20.27
CA ALA A 155 -8.43 -4.70 21.36
C ALA A 155 -9.65 -3.93 21.88
N THR A 156 -10.79 -4.03 21.20
CA THR A 156 -12.09 -3.76 21.83
C THR A 156 -12.38 -4.91 22.79
N GLY A 157 -12.18 -4.67 24.08
CA GLY A 157 -12.56 -5.58 25.16
C GLY A 157 -11.98 -5.16 26.50
N HIS A 158 -12.70 -4.28 27.21
CA HIS A 158 -12.59 -4.00 28.65
C HIS A 158 -11.21 -4.22 29.31
N ALA A 159 -10.43 -3.13 29.43
CA ALA A 159 -9.37 -3.06 30.42
C ALA A 159 -10.01 -3.08 31.83
N SER A 160 -10.08 -4.26 32.44
CA SER A 160 -10.09 -4.38 33.90
C SER A 160 -8.65 -4.50 34.36
N ASP A 161 -8.25 -3.60 35.25
CA ASP A 161 -6.96 -3.55 35.93
C ASP A 161 -6.53 -4.92 36.44
N SER A 162 -5.40 -5.42 35.94
CA SER A 162 -4.68 -6.54 36.54
C SER A 162 -3.19 -6.40 36.23
N LEU A 163 -2.47 -5.81 37.18
CA LEU A 163 -1.01 -5.73 37.23
C LEU A 163 -0.45 -7.11 37.58
N VAL A 164 -0.06 -7.91 36.59
CA VAL A 164 0.89 -9.02 36.77
C VAL A 164 1.82 -9.13 35.56
N PRO A 165 3.15 -9.10 35.73
CA PRO A 165 4.09 -9.33 34.63
C PRO A 165 4.28 -10.83 34.45
N SER A 166 3.63 -11.43 33.46
CA SER A 166 3.84 -12.84 33.10
C SER A 166 4.66 -12.97 31.80
N SER A 167 5.71 -13.77 31.92
CA SER A 167 6.53 -14.36 30.85
C SER A 167 5.78 -14.53 29.53
N THR A 168 6.21 -13.80 28.50
CA THR A 168 5.65 -13.79 27.15
C THR A 168 5.83 -15.17 26.49
N LYS A 169 4.82 -16.04 26.60
CA LYS A 169 4.68 -17.20 25.74
C LYS A 169 4.16 -16.75 24.38
N VAL A 170 4.68 -17.38 23.33
CA VAL A 170 4.46 -17.13 21.89
C VAL A 170 2.98 -17.24 21.46
N GLU A 171 2.08 -17.71 22.33
CA GLU A 171 0.66 -17.95 22.04
C GLU A 171 -0.21 -16.67 22.02
N ASP A 172 0.24 -15.54 22.55
CA ASP A 172 -0.55 -14.29 22.54
C ASP A 172 -0.47 -13.50 21.22
N LEU A 173 0.40 -13.93 20.29
CA LEU A 173 0.57 -13.27 18.99
C LEU A 173 -0.53 -13.67 17.98
N THR A 174 -1.24 -14.77 18.18
CA THR A 174 -2.16 -15.32 17.15
C THR A 174 -3.57 -14.74 17.19
N SER A 175 -3.95 -14.01 18.24
CA SER A 175 -5.33 -13.51 18.42
C SER A 175 -5.53 -12.03 18.08
N SER A 176 -4.47 -11.29 17.77
CA SER A 176 -4.56 -9.86 17.41
C SER A 176 -4.17 -9.64 15.95
N ARG A 177 -4.94 -8.80 15.26
CA ARG A 177 -4.67 -8.37 13.89
C ARG A 177 -3.22 -7.93 13.74
N GLN A 178 -2.44 -8.65 12.93
CA GLN A 178 -1.06 -8.30 12.59
C GLN A 178 -1.04 -7.74 11.18
N ASP A 179 -0.55 -6.52 11.04
CA ASP A 179 -0.33 -5.82 9.78
C ASP A 179 1.15 -5.78 9.38
N ILE A 180 2.01 -6.45 10.16
CA ILE A 180 3.46 -6.54 9.94
C ILE A 180 3.88 -8.02 9.99
N PHE A 181 4.45 -8.52 8.90
CA PHE A 181 4.98 -9.87 8.77
C PHE A 181 6.47 -9.86 8.46
N LEU A 182 7.17 -10.85 9.01
CA LEU A 182 8.60 -11.06 8.84
C LEU A 182 8.84 -12.38 8.09
N LEU A 183 9.63 -12.33 7.02
CA LEU A 183 10.03 -13.49 6.22
C LEU A 183 11.55 -13.63 6.19
N PRO A 184 12.09 -14.81 6.58
CA PRO A 184 13.53 -15.03 6.58
C PRO A 184 14.07 -15.08 5.14
N LEU A 185 15.38 -14.93 5.00
CA LEU A 185 16.07 -15.26 3.75
C LEU A 185 15.86 -16.74 3.44
N ARG A 186 15.44 -17.05 2.21
CA ARG A 186 15.29 -18.43 1.76
C ARG A 186 16.67 -19.10 1.74
N GLY A 187 16.88 -20.06 2.64
CA GLY A 187 18.07 -20.92 2.63
C GLY A 187 18.08 -21.82 1.40
N HIS A 188 19.27 -22.21 0.95
CA HIS A 188 19.43 -23.18 -0.16
C HIS A 188 18.91 -24.58 0.23
N ASP A 189 18.96 -24.90 1.52
CA ASP A 189 18.26 -26.03 2.11
C ASP A 189 17.20 -25.49 3.08
N ASP A 190 15.97 -25.99 3.01
CA ASP A 190 14.89 -25.76 3.99
C ASP A 190 15.23 -26.33 5.40
N SER A 191 16.50 -26.70 5.64
CA SER A 191 17.03 -27.31 6.86
C SER A 191 17.48 -26.28 7.90
N THR A 192 17.69 -25.01 7.53
CA THR A 192 17.96 -23.93 8.49
C THR A 192 16.69 -23.64 9.28
N LYS A 193 16.44 -24.45 10.32
CA LYS A 193 15.42 -24.19 11.33
C LYS A 193 15.81 -22.91 12.04
N PHE A 194 15.14 -21.81 11.72
CA PHE A 194 15.03 -20.73 12.67
C PHE A 194 14.26 -21.25 13.89
N GLU A 195 14.52 -20.65 15.05
CA GLU A 195 13.69 -20.85 16.24
C GLU A 195 12.19 -20.60 15.95
N TYR A 196 11.90 -19.84 14.89
CA TYR A 196 10.57 -19.40 14.44
C TYR A 196 9.98 -20.18 13.25
N GLY A 197 10.69 -21.19 12.69
CA GLY A 197 10.19 -22.02 11.59
C GLY A 197 10.99 -21.96 10.28
N THR A 198 10.55 -22.68 9.25
CA THR A 198 11.14 -22.61 7.89
C THR A 198 10.47 -21.51 7.06
N TYR A 199 11.15 -21.05 6.00
CA TYR A 199 10.60 -20.05 5.07
C TYR A 199 9.21 -20.45 4.56
N SER A 200 9.05 -21.69 4.09
CA SER A 200 7.78 -22.21 3.57
C SER A 200 6.68 -22.28 4.63
N CYS A 201 7.03 -22.60 5.89
CA CYS A 201 6.08 -22.59 7.00
C CYS A 201 5.58 -21.17 7.29
N MET A 202 6.50 -20.22 7.45
CA MET A 202 6.16 -18.82 7.73
C MET A 202 5.37 -18.18 6.59
N LEU A 203 5.72 -18.48 5.33
CA LEU A 203 4.95 -18.03 4.17
C LEU A 203 3.52 -18.60 4.17
N GLY A 204 3.37 -19.88 4.54
CA GLY A 204 2.06 -20.51 4.72
C GLY A 204 1.23 -19.81 5.78
N MET A 205 1.83 -19.49 6.94
CA MET A 205 1.16 -18.76 8.01
C MET A 205 0.71 -17.36 7.56
N ILE A 206 1.58 -16.61 6.86
CA ILE A 206 1.24 -15.29 6.34
C ILE A 206 0.08 -15.37 5.35
N ARG A 207 0.10 -16.35 4.44
CA ARG A 207 -0.99 -16.58 3.49
C ARG A 207 -2.30 -16.83 4.23
N ASP A 208 -2.30 -17.74 5.19
CA ASP A 208 -3.50 -18.13 5.91
C ASP A 208 -4.05 -16.94 6.73
N GLN A 209 -3.17 -16.13 7.34
CA GLN A 209 -3.55 -14.89 8.02
C GLN A 209 -4.16 -13.85 7.07
N ILE A 210 -3.54 -13.60 5.92
CA ILE A 210 -4.06 -12.66 4.91
C ILE A 210 -5.42 -13.13 4.37
N LEU A 211 -5.59 -14.42 4.08
CA LEU A 211 -6.86 -14.96 3.59
C LEU A 211 -7.97 -14.93 4.65
N SER A 212 -7.61 -15.02 5.92
CA SER A 212 -8.55 -14.89 7.05
C SER A 212 -8.81 -13.44 7.47
N TRP A 213 -8.11 -12.47 6.87
CA TRP A 213 -8.15 -11.08 7.29
C TRP A 213 -9.55 -10.49 7.03
N PRO A 214 -10.25 -9.95 8.06
CA PRO A 214 -11.52 -9.27 7.89
C PRO A 214 -11.26 -7.91 7.23
N ALA A 215 -11.09 -7.92 5.91
CA ALA A 215 -10.65 -6.76 5.17
C ALA A 215 -11.76 -5.72 5.08
N ARG A 216 -11.38 -4.44 4.96
CA ARG A 216 -12.36 -3.36 4.77
C ARG A 216 -13.22 -3.63 3.52
N SER A 217 -14.52 -3.77 3.73
CA SER A 217 -15.50 -3.89 2.66
C SER A 217 -15.77 -2.54 2.01
N PHE A 218 -16.10 -2.56 0.72
CA PHE A 218 -16.69 -1.41 0.05
C PHE A 218 -18.05 -1.06 0.68
N SER A 219 -18.48 0.19 0.50
CA SER A 219 -19.74 0.71 1.03
C SER A 219 -20.96 -0.07 0.55
N LYS A 220 -20.90 -0.63 -0.67
CA LYS A 220 -21.91 -1.55 -1.21
C LYS A 220 -21.25 -2.82 -1.72
N ASN A 221 -21.98 -3.93 -1.62
CA ASN A 221 -21.53 -5.20 -2.19
C ASN A 221 -21.36 -5.08 -3.71
N LEU A 222 -20.22 -5.55 -4.21
CA LEU A 222 -19.88 -5.59 -5.61
C LEU A 222 -19.77 -7.04 -6.07
N SER A 223 -20.33 -7.35 -7.24
CA SER A 223 -19.92 -8.55 -7.96
C SER A 223 -18.50 -8.36 -8.53
N GLU A 224 -17.75 -9.44 -8.75
CA GLU A 224 -16.41 -9.36 -9.37
C GLU A 224 -16.44 -8.64 -10.72
N ARG A 225 -17.52 -8.86 -11.49
CA ARG A 225 -17.75 -8.21 -12.78
C ARG A 225 -17.94 -6.70 -12.62
N ASP A 226 -18.70 -6.27 -11.62
CA ASP A 226 -18.94 -4.85 -11.39
C ASP A 226 -17.70 -4.18 -10.78
N TRP A 227 -16.98 -4.88 -9.90
CA TRP A 227 -15.66 -4.46 -9.40
C TRP A 227 -14.67 -4.21 -10.53
N LEU A 228 -14.59 -5.10 -11.53
CA LEU A 228 -13.71 -4.92 -12.69
C LEU A 228 -14.07 -3.67 -13.50
N ARG A 229 -15.37 -3.45 -13.75
CA ARG A 229 -15.83 -2.25 -14.48
C ARG A 229 -15.57 -0.96 -13.70
N SER A 230 -15.85 -0.96 -12.40
CA SER A 230 -15.56 0.18 -11.52
C SER A 230 -14.06 0.45 -11.46
N SER A 231 -13.23 -0.59 -11.37
CA SER A 231 -11.77 -0.45 -11.35
C SER A 231 -11.24 0.23 -12.62
N ALA A 232 -11.75 -0.14 -13.79
CA ALA A 232 -11.38 0.55 -15.04
C ALA A 232 -11.71 2.05 -15.01
N ARG A 233 -12.89 2.41 -14.47
CA ARG A 233 -13.28 3.83 -14.30
C ARG A 233 -12.40 4.55 -13.29
N ILE A 234 -12.09 3.91 -12.15
CA ILE A 234 -11.18 4.46 -11.15
C ILE A 234 -9.80 4.70 -11.77
N TRP A 235 -9.28 3.79 -12.58
CA TRP A 235 -8.01 3.98 -13.29
C TRP A 235 -8.03 5.20 -14.22
N ASP A 236 -9.13 5.41 -14.95
CA ASP A 236 -9.29 6.61 -15.77
C ASP A 236 -9.36 7.90 -14.94
N MET A 237 -9.96 7.85 -13.75
CA MET A 237 -9.97 8.97 -12.80
C MET A 237 -8.57 9.26 -12.24
N VAL A 238 -7.82 8.23 -11.86
CA VAL A 238 -6.44 8.36 -11.36
C VAL A 238 -5.54 9.03 -12.40
N LYS A 239 -5.58 8.59 -13.67
CA LYS A 239 -4.78 9.21 -14.75
C LYS A 239 -5.11 10.68 -14.98
N LYS A 240 -6.35 11.10 -14.67
CA LYS A 240 -6.87 12.45 -14.87
C LYS A 240 -6.94 13.25 -13.57
N SER A 241 -6.40 12.73 -12.47
CA SER A 241 -6.56 13.32 -11.14
C SER A 241 -5.92 14.71 -11.08
N PRO A 242 -6.69 15.77 -10.74
CA PRO A 242 -6.14 17.10 -10.58
C PRO A 242 -5.15 17.18 -9.42
N VAL A 243 -5.39 16.43 -8.34
CA VAL A 243 -4.51 16.39 -7.16
C VAL A 243 -3.14 15.82 -7.51
N ILE A 244 -3.08 14.75 -8.30
CA ILE A 244 -1.81 14.17 -8.79
C ILE A 244 -1.12 15.15 -9.75
N SER A 245 -1.86 15.87 -10.59
CA SER A 245 -1.29 16.89 -11.48
C SER A 245 -0.67 18.06 -10.71
N GLU A 246 -1.33 18.52 -9.63
CA GLU A 246 -0.78 19.57 -8.75
C GLU A 246 0.47 19.09 -8.03
N TYR A 247 0.48 17.85 -7.53
CA TYR A 247 1.66 17.24 -6.94
C TYR A 247 2.83 17.17 -7.92
N CYS A 248 2.59 16.74 -9.17
CA CYS A 248 3.61 16.77 -10.23
C CYS A 248 4.19 18.17 -10.44
N LYS A 249 3.35 19.20 -10.49
CA LYS A 249 3.80 20.59 -10.64
C LYS A 249 4.64 21.05 -9.45
N ALA A 250 4.29 20.61 -8.23
CA ALA A 250 5.07 20.89 -7.03
C ALA A 250 6.45 20.21 -7.06
N LEU A 251 6.55 18.96 -7.54
CA LEU A 251 7.83 18.28 -7.73
C LEU A 251 8.71 18.96 -8.80
N GLN A 252 8.11 19.49 -9.85
CA GLN A 252 8.85 20.24 -10.87
C GLN A 252 9.35 21.59 -10.34
N SER A 253 8.56 22.26 -9.50
CA SER A 253 8.91 23.57 -8.94
C SER A 253 9.95 23.49 -7.82
N SER A 254 10.04 22.35 -7.11
CA SER A 254 11.07 22.09 -6.09
C SER A 254 12.50 21.98 -6.67
N GLY A 255 12.63 21.89 -8.00
CA GLY A 255 13.90 21.86 -8.71
C GLY A 255 14.55 20.48 -8.81
N TRP A 256 13.92 19.43 -8.27
CA TRP A 256 14.45 18.06 -8.28
C TRP A 256 14.39 17.42 -9.67
N PHE A 257 13.42 17.82 -10.50
CA PHE A 257 13.18 17.28 -11.84
C PHE A 257 13.30 18.32 -12.95
N ARG A 258 14.07 19.40 -12.72
CA ARG A 258 14.20 20.47 -13.71
C ARG A 258 14.83 19.91 -14.99
N LYS A 259 14.19 20.14 -16.14
CA LYS A 259 14.82 19.89 -17.45
C LYS A 259 16.14 20.66 -17.46
N GLN A 260 17.27 19.94 -17.58
CA GLN A 260 18.54 20.61 -17.83
C GLN A 260 18.41 21.37 -19.17
N PRO A 261 18.91 22.61 -19.24
CA PRO A 261 18.75 23.49 -20.40
C PRO A 261 19.42 22.93 -21.66
#